data_AF-A0A6M0AKQ6-F1
#
_entry.id   AF-A0A6M0AKQ6-F1
#
_cell.length_a   1.000
_cell.length_b   1.000
_cell.length_c   1.000
_cell.angle_alpha   90.00
_cell.angle_beta   90.00
_cell.angle_gamma   90.00
#
_symmetry.space_group_name_H-M   'P 1'
#
loop_
_entity.id
_entity.type
_entity.pdbx_description
1 polymer ?
#
loop_
_entity_poly.entity_id
_entity_poly.type
_entity_poly.pdbx_seq_one_letter_code
_entity_poly.pdbx_strand_id
1 'polypeptide(L)'
;MKEPTNLTQQIKVKVEDDRTGMSVETLKRAFADNLYYIQGKNQFLATPYDYYMALAYTVRDRLLQRWIKTLETYTRKNTKTVYYLSAEFLMGRQLTNNLLNLGIYDRL
;
A
#
# COMPACT_ATOMS: atom_id res chain seq x y z
N MET A 1 -31.26 14.15 38.51
CA MET A 1 -29.86 14.38 38.11
C MET A 1 -29.32 13.13 37.41
N LYS A 2 -29.37 13.11 36.07
CA LYS A 2 -28.48 12.35 35.18
C LYS A 2 -28.39 13.18 33.90
N GLU A 3 -27.22 13.74 33.62
CA GLU A 3 -26.97 14.45 32.37
C GLU A 3 -27.04 13.46 31.19
N PRO A 4 -27.67 13.83 30.05
CA PRO A 4 -27.69 12.98 28.89
C PRO A 4 -26.31 12.93 28.23
N THR A 5 -25.71 11.73 28.22
CA THR A 5 -24.46 11.39 27.55
C THR A 5 -24.50 11.84 26.08
N ASN A 6 -23.58 12.74 25.72
CA ASN A 6 -23.40 13.25 24.37
C ASN A 6 -22.89 12.13 23.44
N LEU A 7 -23.82 11.49 22.70
CA LEU A 7 -23.57 10.38 21.78
C LEU A 7 -23.24 10.83 20.34
N THR A 8 -22.69 12.02 20.16
CA THR A 8 -22.25 12.48 18.84
C THR A 8 -20.74 12.56 18.79
N GLN A 9 -20.08 11.39 18.85
CA GLN A 9 -18.73 11.28 18.31
C GLN A 9 -18.83 11.66 16.83
N GLN A 10 -18.32 12.83 16.48
CA GLN A 10 -18.23 13.29 15.10
C GLN A 10 -17.44 12.25 14.30
N ILE A 11 -18.14 11.43 13.51
CA ILE A 11 -17.51 10.48 12.60
C ILE A 11 -16.80 11.32 11.55
N LYS A 12 -15.48 11.52 11.73
CA LYS A 12 -14.65 12.23 10.78
C LYS A 12 -14.40 11.29 9.59
N VAL A 13 -15.35 11.26 8.65
CA VAL A 13 -15.25 10.43 7.45
C VAL A 13 -14.04 10.91 6.63
N LYS A 14 -12.97 10.10 6.62
CA LYS A 14 -11.79 10.36 5.82
C LYS A 14 -11.94 9.63 4.49
N VAL A 15 -12.22 10.37 3.42
CA VAL A 15 -12.27 9.81 2.07
C VAL A 15 -10.84 9.64 1.56
N GLU A 16 -10.46 8.40 1.25
CA GLU A 16 -9.16 8.04 0.67
C GLU A 16 -9.38 7.18 -0.57
N ASP A 17 -8.41 7.20 -1.49
CA ASP A 17 -8.37 6.29 -2.62
C ASP A 17 -8.17 4.84 -2.16
N ASP A 18 -8.98 3.92 -2.66
CA ASP A 18 -9.02 2.55 -2.15
C ASP A 18 -7.73 1.77 -2.40
N ARG A 19 -6.95 2.11 -3.43
CA ARG A 19 -5.69 1.41 -3.75
C ARG A 19 -4.47 2.04 -3.08
N THR A 20 -4.47 3.36 -2.95
CA THR A 20 -3.27 4.12 -2.56
C THR A 20 -3.38 4.80 -1.19
N GLY A 21 -4.57 4.81 -0.57
CA GLY A 21 -4.78 5.35 0.77
C GLY A 21 -3.92 4.68 1.84
N MET A 22 -3.60 5.42 2.90
CA MET A 22 -2.62 5.00 3.91
C MET A 22 -3.25 4.72 5.29
N SER A 23 -4.57 4.83 5.41
CA SER A 23 -5.30 4.36 6.59
C SER A 23 -5.33 2.84 6.66
N VAL A 24 -5.49 2.32 7.89
CA VAL A 24 -5.55 0.88 8.16
C VAL A 24 -6.77 0.26 7.47
N GLU A 25 -7.88 0.98 7.47
CA GLU A 25 -9.14 0.58 6.85
C GLU A 25 -8.98 0.43 5.34
N THR A 26 -8.33 1.39 4.68
CA THR A 26 -8.05 1.32 3.24
C THR A 26 -7.03 0.23 2.90
N LEU A 27 -6.01 0.02 3.74
CA LEU A 27 -5.07 -1.10 3.56
C LEU A 27 -5.77 -2.46 3.60
N LYS A 28 -6.68 -2.67 4.57
CA LYS A 28 -7.48 -3.89 4.68
C LYS A 28 -8.38 -4.12 3.47
N ARG A 29 -9.04 -3.06 3.00
CA ARG A 29 -9.88 -3.12 1.79
C ARG A 29 -9.06 -3.46 0.54
N ALA A 30 -7.97 -2.73 0.30
CA ALA A 30 -7.06 -3.00 -0.81
C ALA A 30 -6.50 -4.44 -0.79
N PHE A 31 -6.15 -4.95 0.39
CA PHE A 31 -5.71 -6.34 0.56
C PHE A 31 -6.79 -7.35 0.20
N ALA A 32 -8.01 -7.16 0.71
CA ALA A 32 -9.14 -8.02 0.39
C ALA A 32 -9.46 -7.99 -1.11
N ASP A 33 -9.43 -6.81 -1.72
CA ASP A 33 -9.64 -6.64 -3.16
C ASP A 33 -8.55 -7.36 -3.97
N ASN A 34 -7.29 -7.24 -3.58
CA ASN A 34 -6.19 -7.90 -4.27
C ASN A 34 -6.24 -9.43 -4.09
N LEU A 35 -6.66 -9.92 -2.93
CA LEU A 35 -6.89 -11.35 -2.73
C LEU A 35 -8.04 -11.85 -3.62
N TYR A 36 -9.14 -11.10 -3.68
CA TYR A 36 -10.33 -11.53 -4.42
C TYR A 36 -10.16 -11.38 -5.93
N TYR A 37 -9.77 -10.20 -6.41
CA TYR A 37 -9.73 -9.87 -7.83
C TYR A 37 -8.40 -10.20 -8.51
N ILE A 38 -7.26 -10.07 -7.82
CA ILE A 38 -5.95 -10.39 -8.43
C ILE A 38 -5.60 -11.86 -8.22
N GLN A 39 -5.72 -12.39 -7.00
CA GLN A 39 -5.45 -13.82 -6.77
C GLN A 39 -6.61 -14.72 -7.21
N GLY A 40 -7.82 -14.18 -7.38
CA GLY A 40 -8.99 -14.99 -7.72
C GLY A 40 -9.39 -15.94 -6.60
N LYS A 41 -9.09 -15.58 -5.34
CA LYS A 41 -9.30 -16.43 -4.16
C LYS A 41 -10.17 -15.73 -3.14
N ASN A 42 -11.06 -16.50 -2.53
CA ASN A 42 -11.72 -16.07 -1.31
C ASN A 42 -10.90 -16.48 -0.08
N GLN A 43 -11.24 -15.94 1.08
CA GLN A 43 -10.56 -16.25 2.34
C GLN A 43 -10.54 -17.74 2.72
N PHE A 44 -11.47 -18.55 2.21
CA PHE A 44 -11.55 -19.97 2.55
C PHE A 44 -10.63 -20.85 1.70
N LEU A 45 -10.31 -20.40 0.48
CA LEU A 45 -9.48 -21.12 -0.49
C LEU A 45 -8.07 -20.56 -0.60
N ALA A 46 -7.79 -19.43 0.05
CA ALA A 46 -6.50 -18.75 0.03
C ALA A 46 -5.45 -19.51 0.85
N THR A 47 -4.32 -19.80 0.21
CA THR A 47 -3.14 -20.35 0.87
C THR A 47 -2.30 -19.22 1.48
N PRO A 48 -1.33 -19.53 2.37
CA PRO A 48 -0.38 -18.53 2.86
C PRO A 48 0.38 -17.78 1.76
N TYR A 49 0.65 -18.45 0.63
CA TYR A 49 1.28 -17.82 -0.52
C TYR A 49 0.35 -16.80 -1.20
N ASP A 50 -0.94 -17.12 -1.34
CA ASP A 50 -1.92 -16.20 -1.92
C ASP A 50 -2.08 -14.94 -1.05
N TYR A 51 -2.08 -15.09 0.28
CA TYR A 51 -2.07 -13.96 1.19
C TYR A 51 -0.80 -13.13 1.08
N TYR A 52 0.37 -13.77 0.99
CA TYR A 52 1.63 -13.07 0.74
C TYR A 52 1.57 -12.25 -0.56
N MET A 53 1.09 -12.86 -1.65
CA MET A 53 0.98 -12.20 -2.95
C MET A 53 -0.03 -11.04 -2.91
N ALA A 54 -1.20 -11.24 -2.31
CA ALA A 54 -2.19 -10.17 -2.13
C ALA A 54 -1.60 -8.97 -1.37
N LEU A 55 -0.84 -9.22 -0.29
CA LEU A 55 -0.15 -8.16 0.45
C LEU A 55 0.92 -7.47 -0.41
N ALA A 56 1.70 -8.24 -1.18
CA ALA A 56 2.71 -7.70 -2.08
C ALA A 56 2.10 -6.77 -3.15
N TYR A 57 0.93 -7.12 -3.71
CA TYR A 57 0.20 -6.24 -4.63
C TYR A 57 -0.29 -4.97 -3.94
N THR A 58 -0.86 -5.08 -2.73
CA THR A 58 -1.30 -3.92 -1.94
C THR A 58 -0.17 -2.93 -1.67
N VAL A 59 1.02 -3.43 -1.34
CA VAL A 59 2.22 -2.59 -1.15
C VAL A 59 2.68 -1.99 -2.47
N ARG A 60 2.68 -2.78 -3.56
CA ARG A 60 3.12 -2.35 -4.89
C ARG A 60 2.28 -1.19 -5.43
N ASP A 61 0.96 -1.19 -5.23
CA ASP A 61 0.08 -0.13 -5.76
C ASP A 61 0.51 1.28 -5.27
N ARG A 62 0.85 1.38 -3.98
CA ARG A 62 1.34 2.62 -3.35
C ARG A 62 2.71 3.03 -3.87
N LEU A 63 3.61 2.07 -4.07
CA LEU A 63 4.93 2.33 -4.63
C LEU A 63 4.84 2.79 -6.08
N LEU A 64 3.96 2.16 -6.87
CA LEU A 64 3.80 2.47 -8.29
C LEU A 64 3.31 3.91 -8.50
N GLN A 65 2.33 4.36 -7.70
CA GLN A 65 1.87 5.76 -7.74
C GLN A 65 3.02 6.74 -7.48
N ARG A 66 3.86 6.48 -6.47
CA ARG A 66 5.01 7.33 -6.14
C ARG A 66 6.10 7.27 -7.23
N TRP A 67 6.30 6.10 -7.83
CA TRP A 67 7.24 5.90 -8.92
C TRP A 67 6.85 6.70 -10.17
N ILE A 68 5.58 6.63 -10.59
CA ILE A 68 5.05 7.41 -11.72
C ILE A 68 5.23 8.92 -11.45
N LYS A 69 4.85 9.39 -10.27
CA LYS A 69 5.03 10.81 -9.88
C LYS A 69 6.49 11.25 -9.90
N THR A 70 7.41 10.36 -9.54
CA THR A 70 8.86 10.62 -9.61
C THR A 70 9.30 10.76 -11.05
N LEU A 71 8.89 9.83 -11.92
CA LEU A 71 9.19 9.88 -13.35
C LEU A 71 8.67 11.18 -14.00
N GLU A 72 7.42 11.54 -13.75
CA GLU A 72 6.83 12.81 -14.23
C GLU A 72 7.62 14.02 -13.78
N THR A 73 8.07 14.02 -12.52
CA THR A 73 8.86 15.12 -11.95
C THR A 73 10.22 15.24 -12.62
N TYR A 74 10.90 14.13 -12.86
CA TYR A 74 12.21 14.08 -13.50
C TYR A 74 12.11 14.57 -14.96
N THR A 75 11.10 14.09 -15.70
CA THR A 75 10.82 14.53 -17.08
C THR A 75 10.53 16.03 -17.15
N ARG A 76 9.61 16.54 -16.30
CA ARG A 76 9.24 17.96 -16.31
C ARG A 76 10.41 18.89 -15.97
N LYS A 77 11.26 18.48 -15.02
CA LYS A 77 12.40 19.28 -14.57
C LYS A 77 13.65 19.12 -15.44
N ASN A 78 13.63 18.21 -16.43
CA ASN A 78 14.77 17.87 -17.27
C ASN A 78 16.07 17.69 -16.46
N THR A 79 15.99 16.96 -15.35
CA THR A 79 17.12 16.77 -14.44
C THR A 79 18.17 15.87 -15.05
N LYS A 80 19.45 16.13 -14.76
CA LYS A 80 20.54 15.20 -15.11
C LYS A 80 20.32 13.85 -14.43
N THR A 81 20.24 12.77 -15.22
CA THR A 81 20.01 11.40 -14.73
C THR A 81 21.34 10.65 -14.62
N VAL A 82 21.55 9.96 -13.49
CA VAL A 82 22.68 9.06 -13.29
C VAL A 82 22.25 7.63 -13.58
N TYR A 83 23.00 6.92 -14.43
CA TYR A 83 22.79 5.51 -14.71
C TYR A 83 23.88 4.71 -14.02
N TYR A 84 23.49 3.85 -13.09
CA TYR A 84 24.40 2.96 -12.38
C TYR A 84 24.44 1.61 -13.09
N LEU A 85 25.62 1.23 -13.60
CA LEU A 85 25.85 -0.03 -14.29
C LEU A 85 26.62 -0.97 -13.37
N SER A 86 26.06 -2.14 -13.11
CA SER A 86 26.68 -3.20 -12.32
C SER A 86 26.45 -4.54 -13.00
N ALA A 87 27.42 -5.44 -12.90
CA ALA A 87 27.27 -6.82 -13.36
C ALA A 87 26.21 -7.58 -12.54
N GLU A 88 26.06 -7.23 -11.26
CA GLU A 88 25.18 -7.94 -10.33
C GLU A 88 24.46 -6.98 -9.38
N PHE A 89 23.23 -7.36 -8.99
CA PHE A 89 22.42 -6.68 -7.99
C PHE A 89 21.74 -7.70 -7.05
N LEU A 90 22.15 -7.73 -5.79
CA LEU A 90 21.59 -8.62 -4.79
C LEU A 90 20.45 -7.95 -4.02
N MET A 91 19.25 -7.92 -4.61
CA MET A 91 18.11 -7.22 -4.01
C MET A 91 17.56 -7.91 -2.76
N GLY A 92 17.60 -9.24 -2.68
CA GLY A 92 16.99 -9.99 -1.58
C GLY A 92 15.45 -9.81 -1.50
N ARG A 93 14.87 -10.09 -0.32
CA ARG A 93 13.41 -10.01 -0.10
C ARG A 93 12.98 -8.56 0.09
N GLN A 94 11.99 -8.12 -0.70
CA GLN A 94 11.61 -6.70 -0.77
C GLN A 94 10.38 -6.31 0.05
N LEU A 95 9.51 -7.25 0.40
CA LEU A 95 8.22 -6.91 1.03
C LEU A 95 8.39 -6.12 2.33
N THR A 96 9.20 -6.61 3.26
CA THR A 96 9.47 -5.94 4.55
C THR A 96 10.10 -4.56 4.34
N ASN A 97 11.10 -4.46 3.46
CA ASN A 97 11.75 -3.19 3.16
C ASN A 97 10.76 -2.16 2.59
N ASN A 98 9.87 -2.61 1.72
CA ASN A 98 8.85 -1.76 1.12
C ASN A 98 7.83 -1.27 2.16
N LEU A 99 7.39 -2.15 3.07
CA LEU A 99 6.49 -1.79 4.17
C LEU A 99 7.12 -0.73 5.09
N LEU A 100 8.41 -0.89 5.42
CA LEU A 100 9.18 0.06 6.23
C LEU A 100 9.32 1.42 5.52
N ASN A 101 9.76 1.42 4.26
CA ASN A 101 9.95 2.65 3.48
C ASN A 101 8.63 3.38 3.16
N LEU A 102 7.50 2.66 3.16
CA LEU A 102 6.17 3.27 3.08
C LEU A 102 5.67 3.81 4.44
N GLY A 103 6.30 3.43 5.55
CA GLY A 103 5.89 3.78 6.91
C GLY A 103 4.61 3.07 7.37
N ILE A 104 4.33 1.88 6.84
CA ILE A 104 3.11 1.08 7.15
C ILE A 104 3.42 -0.25 7.81
N TYR A 105 4.68 -0.53 8.13
CA TYR A 105 5.10 -1.78 8.76
C TYR A 105 4.39 -2.01 10.10
N ASP A 106 4.37 -1.01 10.99
CA ASP A 106 3.75 -1.12 12.31
C ASP A 106 2.22 -0.92 12.31
N ARG A 107 1.62 -0.72 11.13
CA ARG A 107 0.18 -0.41 10.98
C ARG A 107 -0.65 -1.60 10.50
N LEU A 108 0.02 -2.65 10.03
CA LEU A 108 -0.57 -3.91 9.57
C LEU A 108 -0.51 -4.92 10.71
#